data_AF-A0A7C5W374-F1
#
_entry.id   AF-A0A7C5W374-F1
#
_cell.length_a   1.000
_cell.length_b   1.000
_cell.length_c   1.000
_cell.angle_alpha   90.00
_cell.angle_beta   90.00
_cell.angle_gamma   90.00
#
_symmetry.space_group_name_H-M   'P 1'
#
loop_
_entity.id
_entity.type
_entity.pdbx_description
1 polymer ?
#
loop_
_entity_poly.entity_id
_entity_poly.type
_entity_poly.pdbx_seq_one_letter_code
_entity_poly.pdbx_strand_id
1 'polypeptide(L)' 'MASSSHIKPGEKGKINAKIDTEGRGGYLHKPISVYSNDPKKPVVNLYITAILR' A
#
# COMPACT_ATOMS: atom_id res chain seq x y z
N MET A 1 -7.70 2.63 5.27
CA MET A 1 -7.45 2.20 6.68
C MET A 1 -6.72 0.88 6.66
N ALA A 2 -5.59 0.74 7.35
CA ALA A 2 -4.90 -0.54 7.49
C ALA A 2 -5.73 -1.47 8.40
N SER A 3 -5.96 -2.72 7.99
CA SER A 3 -6.89 -3.64 8.66
C SER A 3 -6.32 -4.37 9.88
N SER A 4 -5.07 -4.08 10.28
CA SER A 4 -4.48 -4.44 11.58
C SER A 4 -3.13 -3.72 11.72
N SER A 5 -2.88 -3.05 12.85
CA SER A 5 -1.67 -2.26 13.10
C SER A 5 -0.58 -2.99 13.90
N HIS A 6 -0.80 -4.26 14.24
CA HIS A 6 0.13 -5.04 15.06
C HIS A 6 0.34 -6.44 14.49
N ILE A 7 1.61 -6.83 14.34
CA ILE A 7 2.05 -8.12 13.78
C ILE A 7 3.10 -8.68 14.74
N LYS A 8 2.96 -9.93 15.19
CA LYS A 8 3.96 -10.55 16.10
C LYS A 8 5.25 -10.90 15.35
N PRO A 9 6.38 -11.11 16.05
CA PRO A 9 7.60 -11.60 15.43
C PRO A 9 7.35 -12.88 14.62
N GLY A 10 7.78 -12.87 13.34
CA GLY A 10 7.62 -14.01 12.42
C GLY A 10 6.24 -14.13 11.76
N GLU A 11 5.24 -13.33 12.16
CA GLU A 11 3.94 -13.32 11.51
C GLU A 11 3.96 -12.54 10.19
N LYS A 12 3.02 -12.86 9.30
CA LYS A 12 2.80 -12.16 8.04
C LYS A 12 1.49 -11.40 8.09
N GLY A 13 1.52 -10.12 7.72
CA GLY A 13 0.32 -9.31 7.49
C GLY A 13 -0.11 -9.30 6.02
N LYS A 14 -1.31 -8.78 5.76
CA LYS A 14 -1.80 -8.49 4.40
C LYS A 14 -2.24 -7.03 4.32
N ILE A 15 -1.82 -6.34 3.25
CA ILE A 15 -2.28 -4.98 2.93
C ILE A 15 -3.28 -5.11 1.78
N ASN A 16 -4.55 -4.78 2.05
CA ASN A 16 -5.58 -4.71 1.02
C ASN A 16 -5.72 -3.26 0.55
N ALA A 17 -5.41 -3.00 -0.71
CA ALA A 17 -5.59 -1.70 -1.33
C ALA A 17 -6.74 -1.74 -2.35
N LYS A 18 -7.59 -0.72 -2.32
CA LYS A 18 -8.69 -0.53 -3.27
C LYS A 18 -8.58 0.87 -3.85
N ILE A 19 -8.77 0.98 -5.14
CA ILE A 19 -8.81 2.25 -5.85
C ILE A 19 -10.08 2.30 -6.68
N ASP A 20 -10.81 3.39 -6.53
CA ASP A 20 -11.92 3.71 -7.41
C ASP A 20 -11.37 4.37 -8.69
N THR A 21 -11.73 3.79 -9.83
CA THR A 21 -11.28 4.20 -11.16
C THR A 21 -12.38 4.88 -11.96
N GLU A 22 -13.59 5.04 -11.41
CA GLU A 22 -14.70 5.70 -12.09
C GLU A 22 -14.33 7.14 -12.48
N GLY A 23 -14.60 7.50 -13.75
CA GLY A 23 -14.26 8.81 -14.31
C GLY A 23 -12.76 9.11 -14.47
N ARG A 24 -11.88 8.13 -14.25
CA ARG A 24 -10.42 8.30 -14.41
C ARG A 24 -9.94 7.63 -15.69
N GLY A 25 -9.13 8.35 -16.48
CA GLY A 25 -8.46 7.84 -17.68
C GLY A 25 -6.94 8.08 -17.62
N GLY A 26 -6.20 7.34 -18.44
CA GLY A 26 -4.76 7.48 -18.58
C GLY A 26 -3.96 6.71 -17.54
N TYR A 27 -2.71 7.14 -17.32
CA TYR A 27 -1.77 6.43 -16.45
C TYR A 27 -2.00 6.77 -14.97
N LEU A 28 -2.23 5.73 -14.19
CA LEU A 28 -2.36 5.79 -12.74
C LEU A 28 -1.06 5.32 -12.10
N HIS A 29 -0.48 6.16 -11.23
CA HIS A 29 0.68 5.83 -10.40
C HIS A 29 0.47 6.43 -9.01
N LYS A 30 0.17 5.58 -8.02
CA LYS A 30 -0.14 6.02 -6.65
C LYS A 30 0.71 5.28 -5.61
N PRO A 31 1.44 6.00 -4.75
CA PRO A 31 2.20 5.37 -3.68
C PRO A 31 1.31 5.01 -2.49
N ILE A 32 1.68 3.93 -1.81
CA ILE A 32 1.22 3.54 -0.48
C ILE A 32 2.46 3.52 0.42
N SER A 33 2.57 4.49 1.31
CA SER A 33 3.66 4.53 2.30
C SER A 33 3.28 3.73 3.53
N VAL A 34 4.07 2.68 3.80
CA VAL A 34 3.94 1.81 4.97
C VAL A 34 4.95 2.25 6.00
N TYR A 35 4.47 2.75 7.14
CA TYR A 35 5.28 3.11 8.29
C TYR A 35 5.32 1.93 9.25
N SER A 36 6.52 1.59 9.74
CA SER A 36 6.72 0.49 10.68
C SER A 36 7.77 0.85 11.72
N ASN A 37 7.88 0.00 12.74
CA ASN A 37 8.93 0.05 13.75
C ASN A 37 10.19 -0.74 13.35
N ASP A 38 10.39 -1.05 12.06
CA ASP A 38 11.65 -1.62 11.58
C ASP A 38 12.76 -0.56 11.68
N PRO A 39 13.81 -0.77 12.49
CA PRO A 39 14.86 0.23 12.69
C PRO A 39 15.74 0.45 11.45
N LYS A 40 15.74 -0.49 10.50
CA LYS A 40 16.53 -0.41 9.26
C LYS A 40 15.72 0.19 8.12
N LYS A 41 14.41 -0.11 8.05
CA LYS A 41 13.50 0.33 6.99
C LYS A 41 12.16 0.81 7.59
N PRO A 42 12.13 1.96 8.27
CA PRO A 42 10.93 2.46 8.96
C PRO A 42 9.83 2.88 7.99
N VAL A 43 10.17 3.12 6.72
CA VAL A 43 9.21 3.46 5.66
C VAL A 43 9.48 2.59 4.44
N VAL A 44 8.42 1.95 3.93
CA VAL A 44 8.42 1.23 2.65
C VAL A 44 7.35 1.82 1.75
N ASN A 45 7.72 2.20 0.54
CA ASN A 45 6.77 2.67 -0.46
C ASN A 45 6.40 1.53 -1.40
N LEU A 46 5.11 1.21 -1.46
CA LEU A 46 4.50 0.34 -2.46
C LEU A 46 3.82 1.20 -3.51
N TYR A 47 3.68 0.73 -4.74
CA TYR A 47 3.07 1.49 -5.83
C TYR A 47 1.94 0.71 -6.47
N ILE A 48 0.79 1.37 -6.63
CA ILE A 48 -0.28 0.92 -7.51
C ILE A 48 -0.08 1.60 -8.85
N THR A 49 0.07 0.79 -9.90
CA THR A 49 0.18 1.27 -11.28
C THR A 49 -0.90 0.64 -12.14
N ALA A 50 -1.57 1.44 -12.95
CA ALA A 50 -2.55 0.97 -13.92
C ALA A 50 -2.61 1.88 -15.15
N ILE A 51 -3.07 1.36 -16.27
CA ILE A 51 -3.47 2.14 -17.43
C ILE A 51 -4.98 2.02 -17.51
N LEU A 52 -5.69 3.13 -17.31
CA LEU A 52 -7.14 3.19 -17.37
C LEU A 52 -7.54 3.67 -18.76
N ARG A 53 -8.47 2.95 -19.39
CA ARG A 53 -9.02 3.27 -20.71
C ARG A 53 -10.37 3.95 -20.58
#